data_AF-A0A8D0GKN7-F1
#
_entry.id   AF-A0A8D0GKN7-F1
#
_cell.length_a   1.000
_cell.length_b   1.000
_cell.length_c   1.000
_cell.angle_alpha   90.00
_cell.angle_beta   90.00
_cell.angle_gamma   90.00
#
_symmetry.space_group_name_H-M   'P 1'
#
loop_
_entity.id
_entity.type
_entity.pdbx_description
1 polymer ?
#
loop_
_entity_poly.entity_id
_entity_poly.type
_entity_poly.pdbx_seq_one_letter_code
_entity_poly.pdbx_strand_id
1 'polypeptide(L)'
;MRLLVQADSDTKSVSSQNKSLKAQRSYSFYCQLCGEIIIKERTFLRVLPLPSEHWGALVEEWCCHPSPFASSLLHPLDDDCLLGDTYVLVNSGSKSHSESQQPASKSKENTRVICKRCKAMLGETVSSGTTKYYVTELIIRPSVEGFHMISRSLFVQNVVAQCLVELSSARSTFRFRIQGHDGKTYILMWLLNSDTLLVESMGNSDTSNTFTLFEDHLRTSFMSSDTWNAIKVLFLPCIKDRNKILADAWENDFGVHLLTFPSKTCLELLLIMSLNNASLPPSLQCLNSFQVAFLKMM
;
A
#
# COMPACT_ATOMS: atom_id res chain seq x y z
N MET A 1 0.51 -31.63 -17.76
CA MET A 1 1.31 -30.78 -18.65
C MET A 1 2.24 -29.94 -17.77
N ARG A 2 3.56 -30.16 -17.81
CA ARG A 2 4.54 -29.31 -17.11
C ARG A 2 5.07 -28.32 -18.15
N LEU A 3 4.74 -27.04 -18.00
CA LEU A 3 5.33 -25.97 -18.82
C LEU A 3 6.71 -25.67 -18.22
N LEU A 4 7.76 -25.91 -18.99
CA LEU A 4 9.10 -25.42 -18.66
C LEU A 4 9.20 -24.01 -19.23
N VAL A 5 9.00 -23.01 -18.38
CA VAL A 5 9.22 -21.61 -18.73
C VAL A 5 10.66 -21.27 -18.33
N GLN A 6 11.49 -20.99 -19.31
CA GLN A 6 12.87 -20.56 -19.10
C GLN A 6 12.85 -19.04 -18.92
N ALA A 7 12.67 -18.60 -17.66
CA ALA A 7 12.79 -17.19 -17.32
C ALA A 7 14.29 -16.86 -17.16
N ASP A 8 14.80 -15.92 -17.94
CA ASP A 8 16.16 -15.39 -17.74
C ASP A 8 16.24 -14.73 -16.36
N SER A 9 16.96 -15.39 -15.46
CA SER A 9 17.06 -15.06 -14.03
C SER A 9 18.02 -13.90 -13.76
N ASP A 10 17.97 -12.84 -14.57
CA ASP A 10 18.83 -11.64 -14.41
C ASP A 10 18.05 -10.39 -14.00
N THR A 11 16.83 -10.55 -13.50
CA THR A 11 16.15 -9.51 -12.73
C THR A 11 16.66 -9.54 -11.30
N LYS A 12 17.63 -8.67 -11.00
CA LYS A 12 17.95 -8.27 -9.62
C LYS A 12 16.62 -8.03 -8.89
N SER A 13 16.33 -8.83 -7.88
CA SER A 13 15.11 -8.72 -7.08
C SER A 13 14.95 -7.25 -6.67
N VAL A 14 13.90 -6.59 -7.17
CA VAL A 14 13.58 -5.24 -6.71
C VAL A 14 13.07 -5.42 -5.29
N SER A 15 13.96 -5.14 -4.34
CA SER A 15 13.63 -5.21 -2.92
C SER A 15 12.44 -4.31 -2.63
N SER A 16 11.45 -4.85 -1.93
CA SER A 16 10.20 -4.20 -1.52
C SER A 16 10.35 -2.73 -1.18
N GLN A 17 9.47 -1.86 -1.69
CA GLN A 17 9.62 -0.41 -1.57
C GLN A 17 9.64 0.07 -0.11
N ASN A 18 8.97 -0.63 0.80
CA ASN A 18 8.99 -0.33 2.24
C ASN A 18 10.26 -0.85 2.96
N LYS A 19 10.89 -1.93 2.50
CA LYS A 19 12.25 -2.35 2.91
C LYS A 19 13.39 -1.65 2.15
N SER A 20 13.05 -0.86 1.13
CA SER A 20 14.04 -0.14 0.31
C SER A 20 14.52 1.14 0.97
N LEU A 21 13.68 1.78 1.79
CA LEU A 21 14.08 2.96 2.56
C LEU A 21 15.13 2.57 3.60
N LYS A 22 16.35 3.06 3.41
CA LYS A 22 17.48 2.85 4.30
C LYS A 22 17.97 4.18 4.82
N ALA A 23 18.45 4.16 6.07
CA ALA A 23 19.16 5.30 6.64
C ALA A 23 20.35 5.71 5.76
N GLN A 24 20.70 7.00 5.79
CA GLN A 24 21.85 7.58 5.12
C GLN A 24 21.82 7.44 3.58
N ARG A 25 20.64 7.24 3.01
CA ARG A 25 20.40 7.29 1.57
C ARG A 25 19.42 8.41 1.24
N SER A 26 19.61 9.01 0.07
CA SER A 26 18.75 10.09 -0.44
C SER A 26 17.61 9.52 -1.28
N TYR A 27 16.39 9.99 -1.02
CA TYR A 27 15.17 9.56 -1.70
C TYR A 27 14.34 10.76 -2.17
N SER A 28 13.66 10.55 -3.30
CA SER A 28 12.64 11.46 -3.82
C SER A 28 11.28 10.77 -3.81
N PHE A 29 10.25 11.54 -3.46
CA PHE A 29 8.87 11.07 -3.33
C PHE A 29 8.07 11.71 -4.45
N TYR A 30 7.34 10.91 -5.21
CA TYR A 30 6.61 11.35 -6.40
C TYR A 30 5.13 11.02 -6.22
N CYS A 31 4.24 11.93 -6.61
CA CYS A 31 2.81 11.65 -6.69
C CYS A 31 2.59 10.54 -7.71
N GLN A 32 2.00 9.43 -7.29
CA GLN A 32 1.84 8.30 -8.20
C GLN A 32 0.93 8.61 -9.39
N LEU A 33 -0.05 9.51 -9.23
CA LEU A 33 -1.02 9.84 -10.29
C LEU A 33 -0.49 10.78 -11.37
N CYS A 34 0.53 11.61 -11.10
CA CYS A 34 0.99 12.60 -12.08
C CYS A 34 2.51 12.78 -12.15
N GLY A 35 3.28 12.04 -11.34
CA GLY A 35 4.74 12.13 -11.28
C GLY A 35 5.29 13.39 -10.62
N GLU A 36 4.46 14.28 -10.08
CA GLU A 36 4.92 15.50 -9.40
C GLU A 36 5.83 15.17 -8.21
N ILE A 37 6.96 15.86 -8.09
CA ILE A 37 7.89 15.68 -6.97
C ILE A 37 7.28 16.32 -5.72
N ILE A 38 7.08 15.50 -4.69
CA ILE A 38 6.50 15.90 -3.40
C ILE A 38 7.59 16.19 -2.38
N ILE A 39 8.61 15.34 -2.34
CA ILE A 39 9.84 15.53 -1.55
C ILE A 39 11.01 15.26 -2.49
N LYS A 40 11.97 16.17 -2.54
CA LYS A 40 13.14 16.05 -3.40
C LYS A 40 14.38 15.73 -2.57
N GLU A 41 15.11 14.68 -2.96
CA GLU A 41 16.47 14.39 -2.50
C GLU A 41 16.65 14.44 -0.97
N ARG A 42 15.71 13.85 -0.25
CA ARG A 42 15.73 13.83 1.21
C ARG A 42 16.54 12.65 1.71
N THR A 43 17.50 12.93 2.58
CA THR A 43 18.26 11.92 3.30
C THR A 43 17.69 11.75 4.70
N PHE A 44 17.44 10.51 5.12
CA PHE A 44 16.98 10.21 6.47
C PHE A 44 18.14 9.67 7.31
N LEU A 45 18.35 10.21 8.52
CA LEU A 45 19.32 9.69 9.48
C LEU A 45 18.86 8.35 10.05
N ARG A 46 17.56 8.18 10.29
CA ARG A 46 16.97 6.93 10.76
C ARG A 46 15.71 6.60 9.97
N VAL A 47 15.58 5.31 9.65
CA VAL A 47 14.34 4.75 9.12
C VAL A 47 13.90 3.68 10.11
N LEU A 48 12.79 3.90 10.80
CA LEU A 48 12.35 3.06 11.92
C LEU A 48 10.94 2.54 11.66
N PRO A 49 10.67 1.24 11.86
CA PRO A 49 9.31 0.74 11.83
C PRO A 49 8.53 1.30 13.01
N LEU A 50 7.31 1.77 12.75
CA LEU A 50 6.36 2.05 13.80
C LEU A 50 5.88 0.73 14.42
N PRO A 51 5.58 0.75 15.73
CA PRO A 51 4.72 -0.28 16.27
C PRO A 51 3.42 -0.29 15.43
N SER A 52 2.99 -1.45 14.96
CA SER A 52 1.63 -1.71 14.43
C SER A 52 0.50 -0.94 15.14
N GLU A 53 -0.54 -0.57 14.41
CA GLU A 53 -1.65 0.24 14.97
C GLU A 53 -2.37 -0.44 16.17
N HIS A 54 -2.18 -1.75 16.38
CA HIS A 54 -2.79 -2.53 17.46
C HIS A 54 -1.93 -2.65 18.72
N TRP A 55 -0.72 -2.07 18.78
CA TRP A 55 0.11 -2.16 19.99
C TRP A 55 -0.55 -1.52 21.21
N GLY A 56 -1.33 -0.45 21.03
CA GLY A 56 -2.08 0.15 22.13
C GLY A 56 -3.01 -0.87 22.80
N ALA A 57 -3.80 -1.59 21.99
CA ALA A 57 -4.72 -2.63 22.46
C ALA A 57 -3.98 -3.82 23.10
N LEU A 58 -2.87 -4.26 22.50
CA LEU A 58 -2.06 -5.35 23.06
C LEU A 58 -1.41 -4.95 24.41
N VAL A 59 -0.96 -3.70 24.53
CA VAL A 59 -0.34 -3.20 25.77
C VAL A 59 -1.38 -3.08 26.89
N GLU A 60 -2.61 -2.69 26.60
CA GLU A 60 -3.70 -2.64 27.58
C GLU A 60 -4.08 -4.03 28.12
N GLU A 61 -3.98 -5.07 27.30
CA GLU A 61 -4.25 -6.45 27.72
C GLU A 61 -3.06 -7.11 28.46
N TRP A 62 -1.83 -6.68 28.19
CA TRP A 62 -0.61 -7.33 28.69
C TRP A 62 0.05 -6.61 29.87
N CYS A 63 -0.17 -5.30 30.01
CA CYS A 63 0.46 -4.51 31.06
C CYS A 63 -0.45 -4.39 32.28
N CYS A 64 0.07 -4.75 33.46
CA CYS A 64 -0.64 -4.57 34.74
C CYS A 64 -0.72 -3.10 35.20
N HIS A 65 -0.24 -2.16 34.38
CA HIS A 65 -0.25 -0.73 34.62
C HIS A 65 -0.56 0.01 33.32
N PRO A 66 -1.07 1.26 33.38
CA PRO A 66 -1.28 2.09 32.20
C PRO A 66 -0.03 2.12 31.32
N SER A 67 -0.24 2.09 29.99
CA SER A 67 0.87 2.12 29.04
C SER A 67 1.75 3.34 29.30
N PRO A 68 3.07 3.17 29.52
CA PRO A 68 3.98 4.30 29.65
C PRO A 68 4.07 5.13 28.34
N PHE A 69 3.51 4.61 27.25
CA PHE A 69 3.48 5.24 25.93
C PHE A 69 2.12 5.87 25.58
N ALA A 70 1.09 5.75 26.44
CA ALA A 70 -0.27 6.22 26.16
C ALA A 70 -0.38 7.71 25.78
N SER A 71 0.57 8.53 26.22
CA SER A 71 0.62 9.97 25.95
C SER A 71 1.68 10.40 24.94
N SER A 72 2.50 9.47 24.44
CA SER A 72 3.63 9.78 23.58
C SER A 72 3.27 9.49 22.13
N LEU A 73 2.76 10.50 21.41
CA LEU A 73 2.63 10.40 19.97
C LEU A 73 4.03 10.19 19.37
N LEU A 74 4.25 9.06 18.70
CA LEU A 74 5.51 8.74 18.04
C LEU A 74 5.67 9.61 16.79
N HIS A 75 6.31 10.77 16.97
CA HIS A 75 6.61 11.70 15.88
C HIS A 75 8.05 11.53 15.40
N PRO A 76 8.30 11.57 14.08
CA PRO A 76 9.67 11.61 13.54
C PRO A 76 10.39 12.90 13.98
N LEU A 77 11.67 12.78 14.32
CA LEU A 77 12.57 13.95 14.33
C LEU A 77 12.79 14.45 12.89
N ASP A 78 13.46 15.60 12.74
CA ASP A 78 13.62 16.28 11.44
C ASP A 78 14.16 15.38 10.32
N ASP A 79 15.09 14.47 10.64
CA ASP A 79 15.70 13.55 9.69
C ASP A 79 15.27 12.09 9.88
N ASP A 80 14.19 11.84 10.62
CA ASP A 80 13.62 10.50 10.76
C ASP A 80 12.54 10.22 9.71
N CYS A 81 12.46 8.97 9.29
CA CYS A 81 11.31 8.40 8.59
C CYS A 81 10.76 7.25 9.43
N LEU A 82 9.50 7.34 9.86
CA LEU A 82 8.85 6.24 10.56
C LEU A 82 7.93 5.48 9.58
N LEU A 83 8.06 4.16 9.53
CA LEU A 83 7.34 3.30 8.59
C LEU A 83 6.15 2.63 9.27
N GLY A 84 4.93 2.97 8.86
CA GLY A 84 3.74 2.18 9.17
C GLY A 84 3.48 1.12 8.10
N ASP A 85 2.52 0.23 8.35
CA ASP A 85 2.17 -0.85 7.41
C ASP A 85 1.64 -0.29 6.06
N THR A 86 0.92 0.84 6.10
CA THR A 86 0.26 1.46 4.92
C THR A 86 0.59 2.96 4.75
N TYR A 87 1.53 3.48 5.51
CA TYR A 87 1.92 4.89 5.46
C TYR A 87 3.36 5.11 5.92
N VAL A 88 3.91 6.27 5.61
CA VAL A 88 5.19 6.73 6.16
C VAL A 88 4.99 8.09 6.85
N LEU A 89 5.64 8.27 7.99
CA LEU A 89 5.70 9.55 8.70
C LEU A 89 7.05 10.20 8.44
N VAL A 90 7.02 11.43 7.98
CA VAL A 90 8.21 12.25 7.81
C VAL A 90 7.95 13.61 8.43
N ASN A 91 8.99 14.21 8.99
CA ASN A 91 8.90 15.56 9.48
C ASN A 91 8.82 16.53 8.29
N SER A 92 7.89 17.48 8.25
CA SER A 92 7.73 18.40 7.12
C SER A 92 8.85 19.46 7.04
N GLY A 93 9.71 19.56 8.05
CA GLY A 93 10.70 20.61 8.23
C GLY A 93 10.01 21.92 8.61
N SER A 94 10.15 22.36 9.86
CA SER A 94 9.64 23.67 10.29
C SER A 94 10.45 24.80 9.68
N LYS A 95 10.18 25.17 8.43
CA LYS A 95 10.58 26.49 7.92
C LYS A 95 9.44 27.48 8.11
N SER A 96 9.27 27.91 9.36
CA SER A 96 8.67 29.21 9.67
C SER A 96 9.20 29.68 11.03
N HIS A 97 10.32 30.38 11.00
CA HIS A 97 10.59 31.42 11.99
C HIS A 97 9.47 32.45 11.90
N SER A 98 8.57 32.43 12.89
CA SER A 98 7.88 33.60 13.38
C SER A 98 7.27 33.24 14.71
N GLU A 99 7.95 33.60 15.78
CA GLU A 99 7.35 33.74 17.10
C GLU A 99 6.21 34.74 17.00
N SER A 100 4.97 34.24 17.11
CA SER A 100 3.86 35.01 17.64
C SER A 100 2.91 34.06 18.33
N GLN A 101 3.12 33.93 19.64
CA GLN A 101 2.17 33.31 20.55
C GLN A 101 0.87 34.12 20.52
N GLN A 102 -0.20 33.58 19.93
CA GLN A 102 -1.57 33.89 20.31
C GLN A 102 -2.44 32.62 20.25
N PRO A 103 -3.31 32.36 21.25
CA PRO A 103 -4.17 31.19 21.28
C PRO A 103 -5.42 31.48 20.45
N ALA A 104 -5.37 31.18 19.14
CA ALA A 104 -6.52 31.31 18.26
C ALA A 104 -7.25 29.96 18.12
N SER A 105 -8.48 29.93 18.60
CA SER A 105 -9.60 29.04 18.26
C SER A 105 -9.34 27.97 17.19
N LYS A 106 -9.41 26.70 17.62
CA LYS A 106 -9.34 25.48 16.79
C LYS A 106 -10.44 25.46 15.72
N SER A 107 -10.17 26.03 14.55
CA SER A 107 -10.85 25.59 13.33
C SER A 107 -10.22 24.26 12.87
N LYS A 108 -11.02 23.35 12.30
CA LYS A 108 -10.55 22.10 11.65
C LYS A 108 -9.71 22.48 10.42
N GLU A 109 -8.53 23.01 10.66
CA GLU A 109 -7.62 23.49 9.65
C GLU A 109 -7.09 22.29 8.83
N ASN A 110 -7.09 22.42 7.51
CA ASN A 110 -6.98 21.33 6.55
C ASN A 110 -5.86 20.33 6.87
N THR A 111 -6.22 19.20 7.49
CA THR A 111 -5.29 18.10 7.75
C THR A 111 -4.87 17.37 6.48
N ARG A 112 -5.43 17.67 5.30
CA ARG A 112 -5.17 16.93 4.07
C ARG A 112 -3.91 17.43 3.38
N VAL A 113 -3.05 16.49 3.00
CA VAL A 113 -1.88 16.75 2.16
C VAL A 113 -2.24 16.43 0.73
N ILE A 114 -2.10 17.41 -0.16
CA ILE A 114 -2.63 17.36 -1.53
C ILE A 114 -1.50 17.61 -2.54
N CYS A 115 -1.47 16.84 -3.63
CA CYS A 115 -0.58 17.08 -4.75
C CYS A 115 -0.86 18.45 -5.37
N LYS A 116 0.16 19.29 -5.50
CA LYS A 116 0.02 20.65 -6.06
C LYS A 116 -0.44 20.64 -7.52
N ARG A 117 -0.01 19.64 -8.30
CA ARG A 117 -0.31 19.48 -9.73
C ARG A 117 -1.70 18.89 -9.97
N CYS A 118 -1.94 17.63 -9.57
CA CYS A 118 -3.18 16.91 -9.89
C CYS A 118 -4.29 17.00 -8.83
N LYS A 119 -4.03 17.66 -7.69
CA LYS A 119 -4.98 17.80 -6.56
C LYS A 119 -5.39 16.49 -5.88
N ALA A 120 -4.68 15.39 -6.15
CA ALA A 120 -4.89 14.14 -5.43
C ALA A 120 -4.53 14.26 -3.95
N MET A 121 -5.29 13.61 -3.07
CA MET A 121 -4.94 13.45 -1.66
C MET A 121 -3.78 12.46 -1.54
N LEU A 122 -2.68 12.88 -0.92
CA LEU A 122 -1.46 12.08 -0.75
C LEU A 122 -1.28 11.57 0.68
N GLY A 123 -1.98 12.19 1.63
CA GLY A 123 -1.69 12.00 3.05
C GLY A 123 -2.44 12.97 3.95
N GLU A 124 -1.97 13.06 5.18
CA GLU A 124 -2.49 13.96 6.20
C GLU A 124 -1.40 14.55 7.11
N THR A 125 -1.62 15.77 7.60
CA THR A 125 -0.79 16.42 8.63
C THR A 125 -1.27 15.96 9.99
N VAL A 126 -0.39 15.28 10.74
CA VAL A 126 -0.72 14.66 12.05
C VAL A 126 -0.44 15.64 13.19
N SER A 127 0.59 16.47 13.05
CA SER A 127 0.96 17.51 14.03
C SER A 127 1.71 18.65 13.32
N SER A 128 2.01 19.73 14.04
CA SER A 128 2.84 20.83 13.56
C SER A 128 4.25 20.30 13.23
N GLY A 129 4.48 19.95 11.97
CA GLY A 129 5.75 19.42 11.48
C GLY A 129 5.77 17.92 11.23
N THR A 130 4.68 17.15 11.41
CA THR A 130 4.64 15.73 10.97
C THR A 130 3.63 15.53 9.86
N THR A 131 4.09 14.98 8.74
CA THR A 131 3.23 14.55 7.64
C THR A 131 3.20 13.02 7.52
N LYS A 132 1.99 12.47 7.48
CA LYS A 132 1.69 11.08 7.12
C LYS A 132 1.39 10.99 5.63
N TYR A 133 2.16 10.22 4.89
CA TYR A 133 1.91 9.95 3.48
C TYR A 133 1.45 8.51 3.30
N TYR A 134 0.43 8.29 2.47
CA TYR A 134 -0.07 6.96 2.18
C TYR A 134 0.82 6.28 1.15
N VAL A 135 1.29 5.05 1.43
CA VAL A 135 2.22 4.32 0.54
C VAL A 135 1.58 4.01 -0.80
N THR A 136 0.25 3.96 -0.87
CA THR A 136 -0.48 3.76 -2.11
C THR A 136 -0.63 5.04 -2.93
N GLU A 137 -0.22 6.22 -2.46
CA GLU A 137 -0.39 7.47 -3.21
C GLU A 137 0.95 8.08 -3.68
N LEU A 138 2.07 7.50 -3.24
CA LEU A 138 3.41 7.97 -3.54
C LEU A 138 4.33 6.87 -4.05
N ILE A 139 5.09 7.18 -5.10
CA ILE A 139 6.24 6.39 -5.50
C ILE A 139 7.46 6.96 -4.76
N ILE A 140 8.19 6.12 -4.04
CA ILE A 140 9.42 6.49 -3.33
C ILE A 140 10.61 5.84 -4.06
N ARG A 141 11.59 6.65 -4.48
CA ARG A 141 12.78 6.16 -5.21
C ARG A 141 14.07 6.74 -4.65
N PRO A 142 15.18 5.96 -4.64
CA PRO A 142 16.50 6.52 -4.42
C PRO A 142 16.79 7.63 -5.43
N SER A 143 17.33 8.76 -4.98
CA SER A 143 17.52 9.93 -5.85
C SER A 143 18.58 9.73 -6.93
N VAL A 144 19.40 8.70 -6.81
CA VAL A 144 20.41 8.30 -7.81
C VAL A 144 19.82 7.46 -8.95
N GLU A 145 18.60 6.94 -8.79
CA GLU A 145 17.93 6.11 -9.79
C GLU A 145 16.98 6.95 -10.67
N GLY A 146 16.83 6.55 -11.92
CA GLY A 146 15.87 7.17 -12.83
C GLY A 146 14.41 6.96 -12.37
N PHE A 147 13.60 8.02 -12.44
CA PHE A 147 12.17 7.93 -12.20
C PHE A 147 11.45 7.46 -13.47
N HIS A 148 10.67 6.40 -13.35
CA HIS A 148 9.69 5.99 -14.35
C HIS A 148 8.31 5.84 -13.71
N MET A 149 7.29 6.32 -14.42
CA MET A 149 5.92 6.14 -14.00
C MET A 149 5.47 4.72 -14.34
N ILE A 150 4.69 4.14 -13.43
CA ILE A 150 4.03 2.84 -13.61
C ILE A 150 2.53 3.05 -13.52
N SER A 151 1.78 2.21 -14.23
CA SER A 151 0.32 2.31 -14.25
C SER A 151 -0.27 2.18 -12.84
N ARG A 152 -1.38 2.87 -12.59
CA ARG A 152 -2.05 2.87 -11.27
C ARG A 152 -2.39 1.45 -10.81
N SER A 153 -2.93 0.64 -11.71
CA SER A 153 -3.29 -0.74 -11.41
C SER A 153 -2.07 -1.56 -10.97
N LEU A 154 -0.98 -1.50 -11.73
CA LEU A 154 0.23 -2.25 -11.40
C LEU A 154 0.88 -1.76 -10.11
N PHE A 155 0.88 -0.45 -9.87
CA PHE A 155 1.39 0.13 -8.63
C PHE A 155 0.62 -0.34 -7.39
N VAL A 156 -0.71 -0.24 -7.41
CA VAL A 156 -1.55 -0.67 -6.27
C VAL A 156 -1.37 -2.16 -6.00
N GLN A 157 -1.35 -2.99 -7.05
CA GLN A 157 -1.07 -4.42 -6.92
C GLN A 157 0.27 -4.66 -6.23
N ASN A 158 1.33 -4.01 -6.70
CA ASN A 158 2.67 -4.20 -6.17
C ASN A 158 2.78 -3.79 -4.70
N VAL A 159 2.29 -2.59 -4.36
CA VAL A 159 2.37 -2.07 -2.98
C VAL A 159 1.58 -2.96 -2.01
N VAL A 160 0.36 -3.36 -2.38
CA VAL A 160 -0.47 -4.22 -1.54
C VAL A 160 0.14 -5.61 -1.43
N ALA A 161 0.60 -6.20 -2.53
CA ALA A 161 1.23 -7.52 -2.52
C ALA A 161 2.49 -7.55 -1.64
N GLN A 162 3.37 -6.55 -1.76
CA GLN A 162 4.54 -6.41 -0.90
C GLN A 162 4.16 -6.30 0.57
N CYS A 163 3.16 -5.48 0.91
CA CYS A 163 2.64 -5.34 2.27
C CYS A 163 2.16 -6.69 2.85
N LEU A 164 1.35 -7.44 2.08
CA LEU A 164 0.82 -8.74 2.51
C LEU A 164 1.94 -9.77 2.75
N VAL A 165 2.92 -9.86 1.85
CA VAL A 165 4.06 -10.79 1.98
C VAL A 165 4.92 -10.44 3.19
N GLU A 166 5.22 -9.16 3.38
CA GLU A 166 6.03 -8.68 4.50
C GLU A 166 5.37 -8.97 5.84
N LEU A 167 4.08 -8.66 5.97
CA LEU A 167 3.33 -8.90 7.19
C LEU A 167 3.15 -10.38 7.48
N SER A 168 2.91 -11.19 6.44
CA SER A 168 2.83 -12.65 6.60
C SER A 168 4.14 -13.24 7.09
N SER A 169 5.25 -12.76 6.55
CA SER A 169 6.59 -13.21 6.95
C SER A 169 6.95 -12.75 8.36
N ALA A 170 6.61 -11.51 8.73
CA ALA A 170 6.99 -10.90 10.00
C ALA A 170 6.10 -11.34 11.17
N ARG A 171 4.83 -11.66 10.91
CA ARG A 171 3.81 -11.88 11.95
C ARG A 171 3.12 -13.23 11.88
N SER A 172 3.49 -14.09 10.92
CA SER A 172 2.84 -15.38 10.69
C SER A 172 1.32 -15.30 10.51
N THR A 173 0.81 -14.17 10.00
CA THR A 173 -0.60 -13.93 9.68
C THR A 173 -0.81 -13.99 8.17
N PHE A 174 -1.85 -14.67 7.72
CA PHE A 174 -2.16 -14.80 6.28
C PHE A 174 -3.53 -14.23 5.94
N ARG A 175 -4.28 -13.75 6.93
CA ARG A 175 -5.63 -13.21 6.76
C ARG A 175 -5.59 -11.72 7.01
N PHE A 176 -6.22 -10.97 6.12
CA PHE A 176 -6.16 -9.52 6.10
C PHE A 176 -7.54 -8.92 5.91
N ARG A 177 -7.83 -7.91 6.72
CA ARG A 177 -9.02 -7.07 6.57
C ARG A 177 -8.59 -5.75 5.93
N ILE A 178 -9.11 -5.45 4.75
CA ILE A 178 -8.85 -4.18 4.06
C ILE A 178 -9.95 -3.19 4.43
N GLN A 179 -9.57 -2.12 5.14
CA GLN A 179 -10.48 -1.08 5.61
C GLN A 179 -10.16 0.27 4.97
N GLY A 180 -11.20 1.04 4.66
CA GLY A 180 -11.07 2.42 4.23
C GLY A 180 -10.85 3.37 5.41
N HIS A 181 -10.32 4.56 5.16
CA HIS A 181 -10.22 5.62 6.17
C HIS A 181 -11.59 6.11 6.68
N ASP A 182 -12.69 5.71 6.04
CA ASP A 182 -14.06 5.89 6.51
C ASP A 182 -14.51 4.81 7.52
N GLY A 183 -13.59 3.93 7.96
CA GLY A 183 -13.82 2.85 8.93
C GLY A 183 -14.53 1.62 8.37
N LYS A 184 -14.91 1.63 7.08
CA LYS A 184 -15.65 0.53 6.47
C LYS A 184 -14.73 -0.56 5.97
N THR A 185 -15.14 -1.81 6.14
CA THR A 185 -14.44 -2.96 5.56
C THR A 185 -14.82 -3.11 4.09
N TYR A 186 -13.82 -3.16 3.21
CA TYR A 186 -14.03 -3.29 1.78
C TYR A 186 -13.77 -4.71 1.29
N ILE A 187 -12.74 -5.37 1.83
CA ILE A 187 -12.27 -6.67 1.34
C ILE A 187 -11.79 -7.51 2.53
N LEU A 188 -12.21 -8.77 2.60
CA LEU A 188 -11.52 -9.79 3.38
C LEU A 188 -10.59 -10.53 2.43
N MET A 189 -9.33 -10.71 2.81
CA MET A 189 -8.30 -11.30 1.96
C MET A 189 -7.53 -12.37 2.71
N TRP A 190 -7.17 -13.44 2.01
CA TRP A 190 -6.30 -14.48 2.53
C TRP A 190 -5.17 -14.74 1.53
N LEU A 191 -3.93 -14.51 1.94
CA LEU A 191 -2.74 -14.89 1.19
C LEU A 191 -2.61 -16.41 1.15
N LEU A 192 -2.75 -16.99 -0.05
CA LEU A 192 -2.54 -18.42 -0.26
C LEU A 192 -1.09 -18.74 -0.60
N ASN A 193 -0.49 -17.91 -1.45
CA ASN A 193 0.85 -18.17 -1.95
C ASN A 193 1.57 -16.88 -2.33
N SER A 194 2.86 -16.81 -2.04
CA SER A 194 3.75 -15.70 -2.40
C SER A 194 4.75 -16.04 -3.52
N ASP A 195 4.85 -17.30 -3.94
CA ASP A 195 5.82 -17.77 -4.94
C ASP A 195 5.17 -18.04 -6.33
N THR A 196 4.16 -17.26 -6.70
CA THR A 196 3.45 -17.46 -7.97
C THR A 196 4.12 -16.69 -9.10
N LEU A 197 4.38 -17.36 -10.23
CA LEU A 197 4.80 -16.74 -11.48
C LEU A 197 3.60 -16.65 -12.43
N LEU A 198 3.28 -15.45 -12.89
CA LEU A 198 2.28 -15.19 -13.93
C LEU A 198 2.98 -15.08 -15.28
N VAL A 199 2.40 -15.73 -16.27
CA VAL A 199 2.85 -15.64 -17.67
C VAL A 199 1.69 -15.08 -18.47
N GLU A 200 1.86 -13.87 -18.98
CA GLU A 200 0.87 -13.23 -19.84
C GLU A 200 1.27 -13.45 -21.30
N SER A 201 0.32 -13.98 -22.09
CA SER A 201 0.45 -14.01 -23.53
C SER A 201 -0.11 -12.70 -24.07
N MET A 202 0.63 -12.00 -24.92
CA MET A 202 0.05 -10.95 -25.77
C MET A 202 -0.96 -11.61 -26.71
N GLY A 203 -2.21 -11.73 -26.28
CA GLY A 203 -3.31 -12.01 -27.19
C GLY A 203 -3.45 -10.85 -28.15
N ASN A 204 -3.66 -11.13 -29.45
CA ASN A 204 -4.02 -10.09 -30.43
C ASN A 204 -5.29 -9.38 -29.96
N SER A 205 -5.16 -8.25 -29.28
CA SER A 205 -6.29 -7.49 -28.77
C SER A 205 -6.84 -6.55 -29.84
N ASP A 206 -7.46 -7.12 -30.87
CA ASP A 206 -8.52 -6.41 -31.57
C ASP A 206 -9.80 -6.65 -30.77
N THR A 207 -10.40 -5.56 -30.28
CA THR A 207 -11.65 -5.50 -29.50
C THR A 207 -11.54 -5.74 -27.99
N SER A 208 -11.56 -4.66 -27.20
CA SER A 208 -12.14 -4.62 -25.86
C SER A 208 -12.19 -3.17 -25.40
N ASN A 209 -13.38 -2.67 -25.07
CA ASN A 209 -13.57 -1.41 -24.35
C ASN A 209 -13.01 -1.57 -22.93
N THR A 210 -11.69 -1.44 -22.75
CA THR A 210 -11.09 -1.38 -21.43
C THR A 210 -11.41 -0.02 -20.79
N PHE A 211 -11.81 -0.06 -19.52
CA PHE A 211 -12.04 1.12 -18.68
C PHE A 211 -10.75 1.98 -18.67
N THR A 212 -10.77 3.09 -19.42
CA THR A 212 -9.65 4.02 -19.59
C THR A 212 -9.24 4.77 -18.31
N LEU A 213 -9.87 4.50 -17.17
CA LEU A 213 -9.57 5.16 -15.89
C LEU A 213 -8.28 4.65 -15.22
N PHE A 214 -7.78 3.46 -15.58
CA PHE A 214 -6.63 2.83 -14.89
C PHE A 214 -5.47 2.44 -15.80
N GLU A 215 -5.65 2.56 -17.10
CA GLU A 215 -4.68 2.14 -18.11
C GLU A 215 -4.24 3.39 -18.88
N ASP A 216 -3.31 4.14 -18.28
CA ASP A 216 -2.61 5.22 -18.98
C ASP A 216 -1.81 4.56 -20.12
N HIS A 217 -1.92 5.11 -21.33
CA HIS A 217 -1.40 4.58 -22.61
C HIS A 217 0.14 4.47 -22.71
N LEU A 218 0.86 4.30 -21.61
CA LEU A 218 2.28 3.98 -21.62
C LEU A 218 2.46 2.50 -21.93
N ARG A 219 2.40 2.19 -23.24
CA ARG A 219 3.03 1.00 -23.82
C ARG A 219 4.50 1.03 -23.44
N THR A 220 4.82 0.47 -22.28
CA THR A 220 6.19 0.10 -21.95
C THR A 220 6.54 -1.03 -22.88
N SER A 221 7.44 -0.75 -23.82
CA SER A 221 7.95 -1.70 -24.80
C SER A 221 8.83 -2.73 -24.09
N PHE A 222 8.23 -3.64 -23.33
CA PHE A 222 8.88 -4.89 -22.97
C PHE A 222 8.49 -5.90 -24.04
N MET A 223 9.33 -6.00 -25.07
CA MET A 223 9.22 -7.05 -26.10
C MET A 223 9.65 -8.37 -25.47
N SER A 224 8.72 -9.12 -24.89
CA SER A 224 8.75 -10.59 -24.68
C SER A 224 7.51 -10.99 -23.86
N SER A 225 7.21 -12.29 -23.71
CA SER A 225 6.15 -12.73 -22.80
C SER A 225 6.47 -12.21 -21.39
N ASP A 226 5.69 -11.23 -20.93
CA ASP A 226 5.96 -10.60 -19.64
C ASP A 226 5.65 -11.62 -18.54
N THR A 227 6.71 -12.11 -17.90
CA THR A 227 6.62 -12.93 -16.71
C THR A 227 6.63 -12.01 -15.49
N TRP A 228 5.64 -12.17 -14.62
CA TRP A 228 5.49 -11.35 -13.43
C TRP A 228 5.53 -12.24 -12.20
N ASN A 229 6.31 -11.83 -11.19
CA ASN A 229 6.10 -12.36 -9.85
C ASN A 229 4.71 -11.91 -9.38
N ALA A 230 4.04 -12.76 -8.62
CA ALA A 230 2.72 -12.47 -8.09
C ALA A 230 2.47 -13.24 -6.81
N ILE A 231 1.49 -12.74 -6.06
CA ILE A 231 0.88 -13.51 -4.99
C ILE A 231 -0.49 -14.01 -5.43
N LYS A 232 -0.87 -15.18 -4.92
CA LYS A 232 -2.21 -15.73 -5.05
C LYS A 232 -2.98 -15.44 -3.77
N VAL A 233 -4.17 -14.86 -3.92
CA VAL A 233 -5.04 -14.48 -2.80
C VAL A 233 -6.43 -15.05 -2.99
N LEU A 234 -7.07 -15.40 -1.88
CA LEU A 234 -8.51 -15.51 -1.78
C LEU A 234 -9.09 -14.19 -1.30
N PHE A 235 -10.26 -13.82 -1.80
CA PHE A 235 -10.92 -12.62 -1.35
C PHE A 235 -12.44 -12.70 -1.33
N LEU A 236 -13.02 -11.85 -0.50
CA LEU A 236 -14.45 -11.60 -0.44
C LEU A 236 -14.72 -10.08 -0.42
N PRO A 237 -15.58 -9.56 -1.30
CA PRO A 237 -16.02 -8.17 -1.23
C PRO A 237 -16.97 -7.93 -0.05
N CYS A 238 -16.75 -6.86 0.70
CA CYS A 238 -17.60 -6.45 1.83
C CYS A 238 -18.42 -5.17 1.57
N ILE A 239 -18.41 -4.68 0.33
CA ILE A 239 -19.20 -3.50 -0.05
C ILE A 239 -20.71 -3.78 0.05
N LYS A 240 -21.48 -2.76 0.46
CA LYS A 240 -22.95 -2.82 0.59
C LYS A 240 -23.43 -3.97 1.50
N ASP A 241 -22.80 -4.12 2.67
CA ASP A 241 -23.12 -5.14 3.68
C ASP A 241 -23.00 -6.61 3.22
N ARG A 242 -22.35 -6.85 2.07
CA ARG A 242 -22.01 -8.21 1.65
C ARG A 242 -21.02 -8.83 2.63
N ASN A 243 -21.17 -10.12 2.89
CA ASN A 243 -20.27 -10.89 3.78
C ASN A 243 -20.14 -10.28 5.19
N LYS A 244 -21.11 -9.47 5.65
CA LYS A 244 -21.04 -8.75 6.92
C LYS A 244 -20.77 -9.66 8.12
N ILE A 245 -21.49 -10.78 8.22
CA ILE A 245 -21.31 -11.75 9.31
C ILE A 245 -19.85 -12.21 9.43
N LEU A 246 -19.20 -12.50 8.29
CA LEU A 246 -17.81 -12.93 8.27
C LEU A 246 -16.86 -11.77 8.56
N ALA A 247 -17.17 -10.57 8.08
CA ALA A 247 -16.38 -9.38 8.37
C ALA A 247 -16.40 -9.02 9.87
N ASP A 248 -17.57 -9.12 10.51
CA ASP A 248 -17.74 -8.89 11.95
C ASP A 248 -17.01 -9.99 12.75
N ALA A 249 -17.01 -11.24 12.26
CA ALA A 249 -16.23 -12.32 12.87
C ALA A 249 -14.71 -12.09 12.77
N TRP A 250 -14.23 -11.59 11.62
CA TRP A 250 -12.81 -11.29 11.40
C TRP A 250 -12.32 -10.05 12.15
N GLU A 251 -13.23 -9.15 12.56
CA GLU A 251 -12.87 -7.95 13.33
C GLU A 251 -12.30 -8.28 14.70
N ASN A 252 -12.71 -9.40 15.31
CA ASN A 252 -12.25 -9.83 16.63
C ASN A 252 -11.28 -11.02 16.57
N ASP A 253 -10.88 -11.45 15.38
CA ASP A 253 -9.95 -12.57 15.18
C ASP A 253 -8.50 -12.07 15.22
N PHE A 254 -7.76 -12.42 16.28
CA PHE A 254 -6.34 -12.07 16.45
C PHE A 254 -5.44 -12.58 15.30
N GLY A 255 -5.88 -13.60 14.56
CA GLY A 255 -5.19 -14.11 13.38
C GLY A 255 -5.38 -13.24 12.13
N VAL A 256 -6.24 -12.22 12.18
CA VAL A 256 -6.53 -11.31 11.06
C VAL A 256 -5.83 -9.98 11.26
N HIS A 257 -5.02 -9.58 10.29
CA HIS A 257 -4.33 -8.29 10.31
C HIS A 257 -5.11 -7.22 9.55
N LEU A 258 -5.29 -6.05 10.15
CA LEU A 258 -5.99 -4.92 9.53
C LEU A 258 -5.03 -4.06 8.70
N LEU A 259 -5.43 -3.76 7.46
CA LEU A 259 -4.76 -2.83 6.58
C LEU A 259 -5.70 -1.68 6.21
N THR A 260 -5.27 -0.47 6.53
CA THR A 260 -6.07 0.75 6.37
C THR A 260 -5.54 1.57 5.20
N PHE A 261 -6.37 1.83 4.20
CA PHE A 261 -6.02 2.57 2.98
C PHE A 261 -7.03 3.67 2.67
N PRO A 262 -6.71 4.63 1.79
CA PRO A 262 -7.71 5.56 1.26
C PRO A 262 -8.89 4.78 0.65
N SER A 263 -10.13 5.16 0.98
CA SER A 263 -11.33 4.42 0.53
C SER A 263 -11.41 4.28 -1.00
N LYS A 264 -10.87 5.26 -1.75
CA LYS A 264 -10.72 5.17 -3.21
C LYS A 264 -9.82 3.98 -3.59
N THR A 265 -8.66 3.86 -2.96
CA THR A 265 -7.70 2.77 -3.20
C THR A 265 -8.27 1.41 -2.83
N CYS A 266 -9.09 1.30 -1.78
CA CYS A 266 -9.80 0.06 -1.47
C CYS A 266 -10.74 -0.39 -2.61
N LEU A 267 -11.45 0.56 -3.23
CA LEU A 267 -12.31 0.28 -4.38
C LEU A 267 -11.50 -0.06 -5.64
N GLU A 268 -10.39 0.65 -5.88
CA GLU A 268 -9.46 0.35 -6.97
C GLU A 268 -8.91 -1.07 -6.84
N LEU A 269 -8.44 -1.46 -5.65
CA LEU A 269 -7.96 -2.80 -5.35
C LEU A 269 -9.04 -3.87 -5.58
N LEU A 270 -10.27 -3.63 -5.14
CA LEU A 270 -11.38 -4.56 -5.36
C LEU A 270 -11.68 -4.74 -6.85
N LEU A 271 -11.66 -3.66 -7.63
CA LEU A 271 -11.86 -3.71 -9.07
C LEU A 271 -10.73 -4.50 -9.76
N ILE A 272 -9.48 -4.21 -9.43
CA ILE A 272 -8.30 -4.94 -9.93
C ILE A 272 -8.44 -6.43 -9.67
N MET A 273 -8.77 -6.82 -8.43
CA MET A 273 -8.92 -8.23 -8.06
C MET A 273 -10.09 -8.91 -8.78
N SER A 274 -11.19 -8.19 -9.01
CA SER A 274 -12.33 -8.70 -9.79
C SER A 274 -11.96 -8.93 -11.25
N LEU A 275 -11.16 -8.04 -11.84
CA LEU A 275 -10.63 -8.21 -13.21
C LEU A 275 -9.66 -9.39 -13.29
N ASN A 276 -8.74 -9.51 -12.33
CA ASN A 276 -7.80 -10.64 -12.25
C ASN A 276 -8.53 -11.98 -12.00
N ASN A 277 -9.64 -11.97 -11.25
CA ASN A 277 -10.48 -13.14 -11.09
C ASN A 277 -11.15 -13.52 -12.42
N ALA A 278 -11.74 -12.55 -13.12
CA ALA A 278 -12.41 -12.79 -14.39
C ALA A 278 -11.46 -13.30 -15.49
N SER A 279 -10.16 -12.97 -15.43
CA SER A 279 -9.16 -13.50 -16.36
C SER A 279 -8.76 -14.96 -16.09
N LEU A 280 -9.13 -15.54 -14.94
CA LEU A 280 -8.88 -16.95 -14.63
C LEU A 280 -9.92 -17.85 -15.33
N PRO A 281 -9.55 -19.09 -15.69
CA PRO A 281 -10.52 -20.11 -16.10
C PRO A 281 -11.65 -20.25 -15.06
N PRO A 282 -12.92 -20.44 -15.47
CA PRO A 282 -14.05 -20.49 -14.53
C PRO A 282 -13.89 -21.48 -13.37
N SER A 283 -13.23 -22.62 -13.62
CA SER A 283 -12.92 -23.63 -12.59
C SER A 283 -11.93 -23.17 -11.52
N LEU A 284 -11.17 -22.10 -11.77
CA LEU A 284 -10.17 -21.54 -10.86
C LEU A 284 -10.62 -20.23 -10.21
N GLN A 285 -11.83 -19.73 -10.53
CA GLN A 285 -12.31 -18.44 -10.02
C GLN A 285 -12.75 -18.51 -8.56
N CYS A 286 -13.10 -19.68 -8.03
CA CYS A 286 -13.64 -19.84 -6.69
C CYS A 286 -12.98 -20.99 -5.91
N LEU A 287 -12.83 -20.82 -4.59
CA LEU A 287 -12.42 -21.85 -3.65
C LEU A 287 -13.17 -21.68 -2.33
N ASN A 288 -13.99 -22.66 -1.95
CA ASN A 288 -14.75 -22.67 -0.68
C ASN A 288 -15.47 -21.34 -0.38
N SER A 289 -16.25 -20.85 -1.36
CA SER A 289 -16.98 -19.58 -1.34
C SER A 289 -16.15 -18.29 -1.50
N PHE A 290 -14.82 -18.36 -1.42
CA PHE A 290 -13.95 -17.23 -1.73
C PHE A 290 -13.67 -17.12 -3.23
N GLN A 291 -13.48 -15.90 -3.71
CA GLN A 291 -12.98 -15.65 -5.06
C GLN A 291 -11.45 -15.72 -5.07
N VAL A 292 -10.87 -16.25 -6.14
CA VAL A 292 -9.42 -16.36 -6.32
C VAL A 292 -8.92 -15.21 -7.18
N ALA A 293 -7.90 -14.50 -6.74
CA ALA A 293 -7.21 -13.50 -7.55
C ALA A 293 -5.70 -13.64 -7.41
N PHE A 294 -4.99 -12.89 -8.23
CA PHE A 294 -3.56 -12.65 -8.09
C PHE A 294 -3.29 -11.15 -7.97
N LEU A 295 -2.16 -10.78 -7.39
CA LEU A 295 -1.66 -9.41 -7.39
C LEU A 295 -0.21 -9.43 -7.88
N LYS A 296 0.08 -8.66 -8.93
CA LYS A 296 1.42 -8.55 -9.52
C LYS A 296 2.41 -7.89 -8.56
N MET A 297 3.64 -8.39 -8.56
CA MET A 297 4.79 -7.87 -7.83
C MET A 297 5.93 -7.56 -8.81
N MET A 298 6.56 -6.40 -8.59
CA MET A 298 7.75 -5.93 -9.31
C MET A 298 8.99 -6.03 -8.44
#